data_AF-A0A1B8XW24-F1
#
_entry.id   AF-A0A1B8XW24-F1
#
_cell.length_a   1.000
_cell.length_b   1.000
_cell.length_c   1.000
_cell.angle_alpha   90.00
_cell.angle_beta   90.00
_cell.angle_gamma   90.00
#
_symmetry.space_group_name_H-M   'P 1'
#
loop_
_entity.id
_entity.type
_entity.pdbx_description
1 polymer ?
#
loop_
_entity_poly.entity_id
_entity_poly.type
_entity_poly.pdbx_seq_one_letter_code
_entity_poly.pdbx_strand_id
1 'polypeptide(L)'
;GANAQELLGNIITEVPDFSIDVTEDTMLIILNLLEENPGYRLGSGENGAEDVKNSPFFQEEWSSPSLSLSCIVARRSGAARASA
;
A
#
# COMPACT_ATOMS: atom_id res chain seq x y z
N GLY A 1 -21.95 -6.67 -21.08
CA GLY A 1 -20.57 -6.65 -20.56
C GLY A 1 -19.92 -5.38 -21.05
N ALA A 2 -19.13 -4.70 -20.23
CA ALA A 2 -18.44 -3.49 -20.63
C ALA A 2 -17.58 -3.74 -21.89
N ASN A 3 -17.72 -2.85 -22.86
CA ASN A 3 -16.86 -2.67 -24.01
C ASN A 3 -15.44 -2.28 -23.55
N ALA A 4 -14.42 -2.98 -24.05
CA ALA A 4 -13.04 -2.73 -23.65
C ALA A 4 -12.58 -1.29 -23.96
N GLN A 5 -13.12 -0.69 -25.02
CA GLN A 5 -12.80 0.68 -25.42
C GLN A 5 -13.28 1.73 -24.41
N GLU A 6 -14.46 1.56 -23.82
CA GLU A 6 -14.96 2.48 -22.78
C GLU A 6 -14.16 2.31 -21.50
N LEU A 7 -13.84 1.07 -21.12
CA LEU A 7 -12.99 0.80 -19.97
C LEU A 7 -11.60 1.45 -20.11
N LEU A 8 -10.98 1.32 -21.29
CA LEU A 8 -9.69 1.95 -21.57
C LEU A 8 -9.78 3.48 -21.57
N GLY A 9 -10.88 4.04 -22.08
CA GLY A 9 -11.16 5.47 -21.97
C GLY A 9 -11.17 5.91 -20.52
N ASN A 10 -11.94 5.22 -19.67
CA ASN A 10 -12.11 5.57 -18.26
C ASN A 10 -10.80 5.47 -17.47
N ILE A 11 -9.93 4.48 -17.76
CA ILE A 11 -8.61 4.36 -17.12
C ILE A 11 -7.72 5.58 -17.40
N ILE A 12 -7.90 6.25 -18.54
CA ILE A 12 -7.06 7.37 -18.99
C ILE A 12 -7.66 8.73 -18.58
N THR A 13 -8.98 8.84 -18.43
CA THR A 13 -9.64 10.14 -18.28
C THR A 13 -10.32 10.37 -16.94
N GLU A 14 -10.67 9.30 -16.22
CA GLU A 14 -11.49 9.40 -15.03
C GLU A 14 -10.65 9.27 -13.76
N VAL A 15 -10.95 10.13 -12.78
CA VAL A 15 -10.45 9.97 -11.41
C VAL A 15 -11.39 8.99 -10.68
N PRO A 16 -10.86 8.04 -9.88
CA PRO A 16 -11.70 7.15 -9.09
C PRO A 16 -12.67 7.92 -8.18
N ASP A 17 -13.93 7.51 -8.18
CA ASP A 17 -14.93 8.00 -7.22
C ASP A 17 -14.81 7.20 -5.92
N PHE A 18 -14.78 7.89 -4.78
CA PHE A 18 -14.61 7.28 -3.46
C PHE A 18 -15.88 7.42 -2.64
N SER A 19 -16.29 6.33 -1.99
CA SER A 19 -17.37 6.38 -1.00
C SER A 19 -16.98 7.26 0.20
N ILE A 20 -17.99 7.84 0.85
CA ILE A 20 -17.82 8.64 2.08
C ILE A 20 -17.19 7.85 3.24
N ASP A 21 -17.25 6.51 3.19
CA ASP A 21 -16.69 5.63 4.22
C ASP A 21 -15.17 5.41 4.07
N VAL A 22 -14.56 5.87 2.97
CA VAL A 22 -13.14 5.73 2.71
C VAL A 22 -12.39 6.82 3.47
N THR A 23 -11.35 6.46 4.22
CA THR A 23 -10.54 7.45 4.94
C THR A 23 -9.66 8.25 3.98
N GLU A 24 -9.29 9.46 4.37
CA GLU A 24 -8.39 10.32 3.58
C GLU A 24 -7.08 9.60 3.24
N ASP A 25 -6.45 8.93 4.22
CA ASP A 25 -5.22 8.15 3.99
C ASP A 25 -5.41 7.04 2.93
N THR A 26 -6.59 6.41 2.91
CA THR A 26 -6.95 5.38 1.92
C THR A 26 -7.13 5.99 0.53
N MET A 27 -7.79 7.15 0.43
CA MET A 27 -7.93 7.86 -0.84
C MET A 27 -6.57 8.29 -1.37
N LEU A 28 -5.72 8.85 -0.50
CA LEU A 28 -4.38 9.34 -0.86
C LEU A 28 -3.48 8.23 -1.38
N ILE A 29 -3.42 7.07 -0.71
CA ILE A 29 -2.60 5.95 -1.20
C ILE A 29 -3.10 5.43 -2.55
N ILE A 30 -4.41 5.37 -2.76
CA ILE A 30 -5.00 4.93 -4.04
C ILE A 30 -4.66 5.92 -5.16
N LEU A 31 -4.86 7.22 -4.94
CA LEU A 31 -4.55 8.26 -5.93
C LEU A 31 -3.06 8.28 -6.29
N ASN A 32 -2.17 8.16 -5.31
CA ASN A 32 -0.73 8.15 -5.53
C ASN A 32 -0.25 6.90 -6.30
N LEU A 33 -0.90 5.76 -6.12
CA LEU A 33 -0.62 4.51 -6.87
C LEU A 33 -1.23 4.51 -8.27
N LEU A 34 -2.37 5.19 -8.45
CA LEU A 34 -3.07 5.31 -9.74
C LEU A 34 -2.66 6.54 -10.54
N GLU A 35 -1.67 7.30 -10.07
CA GLU A 35 -1.07 8.42 -10.80
C GLU A 35 -0.78 8.04 -12.26
N GLU A 36 -1.35 8.82 -13.18
CA GLU A 36 -1.35 8.56 -14.61
C GLU A 36 0.06 8.58 -15.16
N ASN A 37 0.89 9.52 -14.69
CA ASN A 37 2.28 9.59 -15.09
C ASN A 37 3.12 8.57 -14.29
N PRO A 38 3.67 7.53 -14.93
CA PRO A 38 4.45 6.51 -14.22
C PRO A 38 5.70 7.09 -13.55
N GLY A 39 6.24 8.23 -14.00
CA GLY A 39 7.37 8.88 -13.36
C GLY A 39 7.04 9.55 -12.02
N TYR A 40 5.77 9.86 -11.77
CA TYR A 40 5.29 10.43 -10.50
C TYR A 40 4.56 9.42 -9.62
N ARG A 41 4.23 8.25 -10.18
CA ARG A 41 3.54 7.18 -9.47
C ARG A 41 4.34 6.68 -8.28
N LEU A 42 3.68 6.61 -7.14
CA LEU A 42 4.27 6.12 -5.90
C LEU A 42 4.87 4.72 -6.11
N GLY A 43 6.12 4.56 -5.66
CA GLY A 43 6.89 3.33 -5.85
C GLY A 43 7.63 3.22 -7.18
N SER A 44 7.60 4.24 -8.03
CA SER A 44 8.39 4.29 -9.27
C SER A 44 9.77 4.94 -9.09
N GLY A 45 10.05 5.51 -7.91
CA GLY A 45 11.35 6.07 -7.53
C GLY A 45 12.36 5.02 -7.05
N GLU A 46 13.56 5.47 -6.68
CA GLU A 46 14.67 4.60 -6.25
C GLU A 46 14.34 3.72 -5.03
N ASN A 47 13.56 4.25 -4.09
CA ASN A 47 13.17 3.52 -2.88
C ASN A 47 11.99 2.56 -3.13
N GLY A 48 11.29 2.69 -4.27
CA GLY A 48 10.26 1.78 -4.74
C GLY A 48 9.24 1.39 -3.66
N ALA A 49 9.27 0.11 -3.28
CA ALA A 49 8.37 -0.42 -2.27
C ALA A 49 8.49 0.30 -0.92
N GLU A 50 9.66 0.82 -0.54
CA GLU A 50 9.82 1.55 0.72
C GLU A 50 9.04 2.87 0.74
N ASP A 51 8.82 3.52 -0.41
CA ASP A 51 7.99 4.74 -0.48
C ASP A 51 6.50 4.41 -0.33
N VAL A 52 6.04 3.35 -1.02
CA VAL A 52 4.67 2.81 -0.82
C VAL A 52 4.47 2.48 0.64
N LYS A 53 5.53 1.93 1.22
CA LYS A 53 5.51 1.49 2.57
C LYS A 53 5.28 2.69 3.53
N ASN A 54 6.08 3.73 3.42
CA ASN A 54 6.03 4.87 4.33
C ASN A 54 4.73 5.71 4.30
N SER A 55 3.73 5.32 3.50
CA SER A 55 2.39 5.91 3.50
C SER A 55 1.71 5.82 4.88
N PRO A 56 0.97 6.87 5.31
CA PRO A 56 0.11 6.86 6.49
C PRO A 56 -0.80 5.63 6.56
N PHE A 57 -1.31 5.17 5.41
CA PHE A 57 -2.19 4.00 5.31
C PHE A 57 -1.62 2.73 5.96
N PHE A 58 -0.29 2.55 5.96
CA PHE A 58 0.37 1.36 6.48
C PHE A 58 1.13 1.59 7.80
N GLN A 59 1.07 2.79 8.41
CA GLN A 59 1.87 3.14 9.59
C GLN A 59 1.69 2.18 10.77
N GLU A 60 0.47 1.69 10.99
CA GLU A 60 0.16 0.77 12.09
C GLU A 60 0.58 -0.68 11.81
N GLU A 61 0.71 -1.08 10.54
CA GLU A 61 0.92 -2.48 10.15
C GLU A 61 2.38 -2.94 10.34
N TRP A 62 3.38 -2.10 9.98
CA TRP A 62 4.79 -2.49 10.12
C TRP A 62 5.48 -2.00 11.37
N SER A 63 4.86 -1.09 12.10
CA SER A 63 5.29 -0.76 13.45
C SER A 63 5.01 -1.90 14.43
N SER A 64 4.28 -2.95 14.00
CA SER A 64 4.04 -4.13 14.82
C SER A 64 5.35 -4.90 15.04
N PRO A 65 5.87 -4.97 16.28
CA PRO A 65 7.09 -5.71 16.58
C PRO A 65 6.97 -7.21 16.24
N SER A 66 5.75 -7.73 16.05
CA SER A 66 5.51 -9.13 15.67
C SER A 66 6.01 -9.52 14.28
N LEU A 67 6.24 -8.53 13.39
CA LEU A 67 6.76 -8.71 12.03
C LEU A 67 8.21 -8.23 11.87
N SER A 68 8.84 -7.77 12.95
CA SER A 68 10.29 -7.51 12.94
C SER A 68 11.04 -8.77 12.48
N LEU A 69 12.09 -8.60 11.67
CA LEU A 69 13.01 -9.69 11.31
C LEU A 69 13.52 -10.42 12.56
N SER A 70 13.70 -9.72 13.68
CA SER A 70 14.08 -10.35 14.95
C SER A 70 13.01 -11.31 15.48
N CYS A 71 11.72 -10.99 15.31
CA CYS A 71 10.60 -11.83 15.73
C CYS A 71 10.31 -12.97 14.74
N ILE A 72 10.49 -12.74 13.44
CA ILE A 72 10.40 -13.80 12.41
C ILE A 72 11.52 -14.84 12.63
N VAL A 73 12.75 -14.38 12.89
CA VAL A 73 13.87 -15.27 13.23
C VAL A 73 13.59 -16.02 14.52
N ALA A 74 13.12 -15.36 15.59
CA ALA A 74 12.78 -16.02 16.85
C ALA A 74 11.71 -17.12 16.70
N ARG A 75 10.70 -16.92 15.82
CA ARG A 75 9.67 -17.93 15.52
C ARG A 75 10.21 -19.14 14.75
N ARG A 76 11.17 -18.94 13.83
CA ARG A 76 11.82 -20.06 13.11
C ARG A 76 12.80 -20.83 13.98
N SER A 77 13.37 -20.19 15.00
CA SER A 77 14.30 -20.81 15.94
C SER A 77 13.62 -21.60 17.07
N GLY A 78 12.29 -21.62 17.16
CA GLY A 78 11.58 -22.34 18.23
C GLY A 78 11.84 -21.78 19.63
N ALA A 79 12.32 -20.55 19.75
CA ALA A 79 12.53 -19.90 21.04
C ALA A 79 11.18 -19.42 21.58
N ALA A 80 10.43 -20.34 22.18
CA ALA A 80 9.24 -20.02 22.95
C ALA A 80 9.63 -18.99 24.02
N ARG A 81 8.98 -17.82 23.96
CA ARG A 81 9.14 -16.76 24.96
C ARG A 81 8.57 -17.28 26.28
N ALA A 82 9.44 -17.79 27.16
CA ALA A 82 9.12 -17.85 28.58
C ALA A 82 9.08 -16.41 29.09
N SER A 83 7.91 -15.95 29.50
CA SER A 83 7.79 -14.74 30.33
C SER A 83 6.90 -15.11 31.51
N ALA A 84 7.51 -15.04 32.70
CA ALA A 84 6.86 -15.15 34.01
C ALA A 84 5.99 -13.92 34.29
#